data_AF-A0A090E089-F1
#
_entry.id   AF-A0A090E089-F1
#
_cell.length_a   1.000
_cell.length_b   1.000
_cell.length_c   1.000
_cell.angle_alpha   90.00
_cell.angle_beta   90.00
_cell.angle_gamma   90.00
#
_symmetry.space_group_name_H-M   'P 1'
#
loop_
_entity.id
_entity.type
_entity.pdbx_description
1 polymer ?
#
loop_
_entity_poly.entity_id
_entity_poly.type
_entity_poly.pdbx_seq_one_letter_code
_entity_poly.pdbx_strand_id
1 'polypeptide(L)'
;MTPLGFVLCAWLAHGFFPGSQGSGIPQAIAARHLCDDENHSYIQSLRLVVGKIALTVIGLFCGASIGRECPTVQVGASLMLQAARWGAMAQARGLILAGSAAGIAAAFNTALAGIVFATEEVGRAYE
;
A
#
# COMPACT_ATOMS: atom_id res chain seq x y z
N MET A 1 8.77 -18.89 -20.43
CA MET A 1 8.26 -17.52 -20.29
C MET A 1 8.06 -17.15 -18.82
N THR A 2 7.27 -17.92 -18.06
CA THR A 2 7.01 -17.71 -16.62
C THR A 2 8.26 -17.59 -15.72
N PRO A 3 9.30 -18.46 -15.76
CA PRO A 3 10.45 -18.33 -14.86
C PRO A 3 11.28 -17.07 -15.11
N LEU A 4 11.39 -16.62 -16.37
CA LEU A 4 12.06 -15.37 -16.72
C LEU A 4 11.30 -14.15 -16.17
N GLY A 5 9.96 -14.19 -16.23
CA GLY A 5 9.10 -13.18 -15.64
C GLY A 5 9.27 -13.04 -14.13
N PHE A 6 9.34 -14.15 -13.41
CA PHE A 6 9.60 -14.13 -11.96
C PHE A 6 11.00 -13.61 -11.62
N VAL A 7 12.03 -14.02 -12.37
CA VAL A 7 13.39 -13.51 -12.18
C VAL A 7 13.46 -12.00 -12.44
N LEU A 8 12.80 -11.51 -13.50
CA LEU A 8 12.71 -10.08 -13.79
C LEU A 8 11.99 -9.31 -12.68
N CYS A 9 10.84 -9.83 -12.19
CA CYS A 9 10.13 -9.23 -11.07
C CYS A 9 10.97 -9.20 -9.79
N ALA A 10 11.66 -10.30 -9.47
CA ALA A 10 12.54 -10.36 -8.31
C ALA A 10 13.72 -9.38 -8.43
N TRP A 11 14.33 -9.30 -9.61
CA TRP A 11 15.43 -8.38 -9.89
C TRP A 11 14.99 -6.91 -9.81
N LEU A 12 13.83 -6.57 -10.38
CA LEU A 12 13.26 -5.21 -10.29
C LEU A 12 12.88 -4.86 -8.84
N ALA A 13 12.31 -5.80 -8.08
CA ALA A 13 11.95 -5.59 -6.69
C ALA A 13 13.18 -5.37 -5.79
N HIS A 14 14.25 -6.13 -6.00
CA HIS A 14 15.48 -6.01 -5.22
C HIS A 14 16.35 -4.82 -5.64
N GLY A 15 16.43 -4.52 -6.94
CA GLY A 15 17.30 -3.48 -7.47
C GLY A 15 16.70 -2.07 -7.46
N PHE A 16 15.43 -1.92 -7.84
CA PHE A 16 14.81 -0.61 -8.06
C PHE A 16 13.83 -0.19 -6.96
N PHE A 17 13.24 -1.15 -6.25
CA PHE A 17 12.20 -0.87 -5.24
C PHE A 17 12.43 -1.62 -3.92
N PRO A 18 13.60 -1.44 -3.26
CA PRO A 18 13.87 -2.08 -1.97
C PRO A 18 12.81 -1.66 -0.94
N GLY A 19 11.98 -2.61 -0.51
CA GLY A 19 10.83 -2.37 0.39
C GLY A 19 9.45 -2.62 -0.22
N SER A 20 9.36 -2.87 -1.54
CA SER A 20 8.09 -3.27 -2.20
C SER A 20 7.69 -4.71 -1.88
N GLN A 21 8.56 -5.48 -1.23
CA GLN A 21 8.35 -6.89 -0.92
C GLN A 21 7.25 -7.11 0.14
N GLY A 22 6.57 -8.25 0.04
CA GLY A 22 5.52 -8.65 0.98
C GLY A 22 4.18 -7.93 0.78
N SER A 23 3.27 -8.16 1.74
CA SER A 23 1.84 -7.82 1.61
C SER A 23 1.58 -6.33 1.36
N GLY A 24 2.17 -5.40 2.10
CA GLY A 24 1.84 -3.96 2.01
C GLY A 24 1.03 -3.45 3.20
N ILE A 25 0.28 -4.35 3.85
CA ILE A 25 -0.45 -4.05 5.09
C ILE A 25 0.50 -3.67 6.23
N PRO A 26 1.62 -4.39 6.50
CA PRO A 26 2.58 -3.98 7.51
C PRO A 26 3.21 -2.60 7.21
N GLN A 27 3.45 -2.28 5.94
CA GLN A 27 3.94 -0.97 5.52
C GLN A 27 2.90 0.14 5.74
N ALA A 28 1.61 -0.14 5.52
CA ALA A 28 0.53 0.80 5.79
C ALA A 28 0.32 1.05 7.29
N ILE A 29 0.49 0.02 8.13
CA ILE A 29 0.44 0.12 9.60
C ILE A 29 1.67 0.87 10.14
N ALA A 30 2.87 0.57 9.61
CA ALA A 30 4.11 1.26 9.99
C ALA A 30 4.06 2.75 9.63
N ALA A 31 3.54 3.10 8.45
CA ALA A 31 3.30 4.47 8.04
C ALA A 31 2.39 5.27 8.98
N ARG A 32 1.57 4.58 9.79
CA ARG A 32 0.68 5.20 10.76
C ARG A 32 1.30 5.40 12.13
N HIS A 33 2.17 4.49 12.55
CA HIS A 33 2.88 4.56 13.83
C HIS A 33 4.02 5.58 13.80
N LEU A 34 4.69 5.73 12.65
CA LEU A 34 5.82 6.65 12.45
C LEU A 34 5.43 8.12 12.24
N CYS A 35 4.18 8.49 12.56
CA CYS A 35 3.72 9.88 12.45
C CYS A 35 4.27 10.77 13.58
N ASP A 36 5.09 10.23 14.49
CA ASP A 36 5.62 10.90 15.69
C ASP A 36 7.12 11.22 15.61
N ASP A 37 7.87 10.61 14.68
CA ASP A 37 9.31 10.88 14.53
C ASP A 37 9.61 11.54 13.18
N GLU A 38 10.44 12.59 13.22
CA GLU A 38 10.97 13.40 12.12
C GLU A 38 11.73 12.61 11.02
N ASN A 39 11.70 11.27 11.05
CA ASN A 39 12.46 10.41 10.16
C ASN A 39 11.67 9.99 8.91
N HIS A 40 11.52 11.00 8.05
CA HIS A 40 11.40 10.97 6.60
C HIS A 40 11.42 9.59 5.87
N SER A 41 10.36 9.42 5.06
CA SER A 41 10.42 9.11 3.62
C SER A 41 10.71 7.69 3.12
N TYR A 42 11.11 6.72 3.94
CA TYR A 42 11.48 5.42 3.37
C TYR A 42 10.28 4.47 3.12
N ILE A 43 9.21 4.55 3.92
CA ILE A 43 8.10 3.57 3.85
C ILE A 43 6.97 4.01 2.90
N GLN A 44 6.99 5.27 2.43
CA GLN A 44 5.89 5.87 1.65
C GLN A 44 6.35 6.71 0.46
N SER A 45 7.49 6.40 -0.14
CA SER A 45 7.82 7.03 -1.40
C SER A 45 6.75 6.63 -2.42
N LEU A 46 6.05 7.60 -3.02
CA LEU A 46 5.12 7.38 -4.15
C LEU A 46 5.77 6.51 -5.24
N ARG A 47 7.10 6.58 -5.38
CA ARG A 47 7.88 5.70 -6.26
C ARG A 47 7.77 4.23 -5.89
N LEU A 48 7.81 3.89 -4.60
CA LEU A 48 7.68 2.52 -4.10
C LEU A 48 6.27 1.98 -4.34
N VAL A 49 5.26 2.84 -4.17
CA VAL A 49 3.85 2.53 -4.44
C VAL A 49 3.64 2.22 -5.92
N VAL A 50 4.11 3.09 -6.81
CA VAL A 50 4.06 2.88 -8.26
C VAL A 50 4.84 1.64 -8.68
N GLY A 51 6.04 1.43 -8.10
CA GLY A 51 6.85 0.24 -8.33
C GLY A 51 6.13 -1.05 -7.93
N LYS A 52 5.43 -1.05 -6.80
CA LYS A 52 4.67 -2.21 -6.33
C LYS A 52 3.47 -2.53 -7.22
N ILE A 53 2.76 -1.52 -7.72
CA ILE A 53 1.70 -1.73 -8.73
C ILE A 53 2.32 -2.35 -9.99
N ALA A 54 3.40 -1.76 -10.52
CA ALA A 54 4.04 -2.25 -11.73
C ALA A 54 4.53 -3.71 -11.59
N LEU A 55 5.19 -4.03 -10.48
CA LEU A 55 5.64 -5.40 -10.16
C LEU A 55 4.46 -6.38 -10.03
N THR A 56 3.36 -5.95 -9.41
CA THR A 56 2.14 -6.78 -9.28
C THR A 56 1.55 -7.06 -10.65
N VAL A 57 1.43 -6.04 -11.51
CA VAL A 57 0.92 -6.18 -12.88
C VAL A 57 1.81 -7.13 -13.69
N ILE A 58 3.12 -6.92 -13.70
CA ILE A 58 4.07 -7.77 -14.42
C ILE A 58 4.01 -9.22 -13.88
N GLY A 59 3.96 -9.39 -12.55
CA GLY A 59 3.80 -10.70 -11.92
C GLY A 59 2.53 -11.41 -12.38
N LEU A 60 1.40 -10.71 -12.39
CA LEU A 60 0.12 -11.26 -12.83
C LEU A 60 0.15 -11.68 -14.31
N PHE A 61 0.75 -10.87 -15.19
CA PHE A 61 0.97 -11.21 -16.59
C PHE A 61 1.90 -12.42 -16.77
N CYS A 62 2.84 -12.62 -15.84
CA CYS A 62 3.73 -13.78 -15.82
C CYS A 62 3.12 -15.03 -15.17
N GLY A 63 1.86 -14.98 -14.73
CA GLY A 63 1.16 -16.11 -14.10
C GLY A 63 1.41 -16.24 -12.60
N ALA A 64 1.84 -15.18 -11.92
CA ALA A 64 1.99 -15.18 -10.47
C ALA A 64 0.63 -15.16 -9.77
N SER A 65 0.47 -16.02 -8.76
CA SER A 65 -0.68 -16.01 -7.86
C SER A 65 -0.51 -14.88 -6.83
N ILE A 66 -0.82 -13.65 -7.25
CA ILE A 66 -0.68 -12.43 -6.43
C ILE A 66 -2.03 -11.74 -6.33
N GLY A 67 -2.49 -11.52 -5.10
CA GLY A 67 -3.68 -10.73 -4.80
C GLY A 67 -3.44 -9.23 -5.05
N ARG A 68 -4.45 -8.55 -5.61
CA ARG A 68 -4.41 -7.10 -5.87
C ARG A 68 -4.88 -6.27 -4.68
N GLU A 69 -5.42 -6.92 -3.64
CA GLU A 69 -5.99 -6.28 -2.47
C GLU A 69 -4.96 -5.51 -1.64
N CYS A 70 -3.82 -6.12 -1.31
CA CYS A 70 -2.86 -5.47 -0.42
C CYS A 70 -2.11 -4.29 -1.06
N PRO A 71 -1.74 -4.32 -2.36
CA PRO A 71 -1.20 -3.15 -3.04
C PRO A 71 -2.16 -1.96 -3.06
N THR A 72 -3.46 -2.18 -3.32
CA THR A 72 -4.41 -1.06 -3.44
C THR A 72 -4.67 -0.37 -2.10
N VAL A 73 -4.68 -1.10 -0.98
CA VAL A 73 -4.77 -0.51 0.37
C VAL A 73 -3.62 0.45 0.62
N GLN A 74 -2.39 -0.01 0.36
CA GLN A 74 -1.18 0.77 0.56
C GLN A 74 -1.14 2.02 -0.33
N VAL A 75 -1.62 1.89 -1.58
CA VAL A 75 -1.75 3.01 -2.53
C VAL A 75 -2.73 4.05 -2.00
N GLY A 76 -3.93 3.62 -1.59
CA GLY A 76 -4.96 4.52 -1.07
C GLY A 76 -4.54 5.23 0.21
N ALA A 77 -3.92 4.52 1.14
CA ALA A 77 -3.34 5.07 2.36
C ALA A 77 -2.27 6.14 2.07
N SER A 78 -1.35 5.84 1.15
CA SER A 78 -0.24 6.75 0.80
C SER A 78 -0.73 8.00 0.07
N LEU A 79 -1.72 7.85 -0.83
CA LEU A 79 -2.31 8.96 -1.55
C LEU A 79 -3.05 9.91 -0.60
N MET A 80 -3.83 9.36 0.35
CA MET A 80 -4.52 10.18 1.34
C MET A 80 -3.57 10.84 2.34
N LEU A 81 -2.46 10.19 2.73
CA LEU A 81 -1.45 10.88 3.53
C LEU A 81 -0.81 12.04 2.76
N GLN A 82 -0.51 11.85 1.48
CA GLN A 82 0.04 12.92 0.65
C GLN A 82 -0.95 14.08 0.51
N ALA A 83 -2.24 13.79 0.35
CA ALA A 83 -3.30 14.79 0.35
C ALA A 83 -3.41 15.52 1.70
N ALA A 84 -3.29 14.80 2.82
CA ALA A 84 -3.27 15.40 4.16
C ALA A 84 -2.10 16.37 4.33
N ARG A 85 -0.91 16.02 3.82
CA ARG A 85 0.29 16.88 3.84
C ARG A 85 0.10 18.14 3.00
N TRP A 86 -0.46 18.02 1.80
CA TRP A 86 -0.74 19.18 0.94
C TRP A 86 -1.81 20.09 1.53
N GLY A 87 -2.82 19.53 2.20
CA GLY A 87 -3.88 20.29 2.85
C GLY A 87 -3.53 20.80 4.25
N ALA A 88 -2.33 20.55 4.78
CA ALA A 88 -1.95 20.82 6.18
C ALA A 88 -2.98 20.30 7.20
N MET A 89 -3.54 19.11 6.94
CA MET A 89 -4.62 18.52 7.74
C MET A 89 -4.04 17.84 8.99
N ALA A 90 -4.48 18.26 10.17
CA ALA A 90 -4.06 17.65 11.45
C ALA A 90 -4.53 16.19 11.59
N GLN A 91 -5.58 15.79 10.89
CA GLN A 91 -6.20 14.46 10.97
C GLN A 91 -5.63 13.45 9.97
N ALA A 92 -4.30 13.40 9.77
CA ALA A 92 -3.63 12.46 8.86
C ALA A 92 -4.00 10.98 9.13
N ARG A 93 -4.28 10.67 10.40
CA ARG A 93 -4.79 9.37 10.87
C ARG A 93 -6.22 9.07 10.38
N GLY A 94 -7.12 10.05 10.28
CA GLY A 94 -8.43 9.79 9.67
C GLY A 94 -8.29 9.49 8.18
N LEU A 95 -7.46 10.28 7.50
CA LEU A 95 -7.28 10.21 6.05
C LEU A 95 -6.62 8.91 5.58
N ILE A 96 -5.61 8.41 6.28
CA ILE A 96 -5.02 7.12 5.93
C ILE A 96 -6.03 5.97 6.10
N LEU A 97 -6.88 6.01 7.13
CA LEU A 97 -7.90 4.96 7.33
C LEU A 97 -8.93 4.99 6.18
N ALA A 98 -9.38 6.20 5.81
CA ALA A 98 -10.25 6.40 4.66
C ALA A 98 -9.60 5.95 3.33
N GLY A 99 -8.31 6.24 3.15
CA GLY A 99 -7.53 5.81 1.99
C GLY A 99 -7.40 4.29 1.91
N SER A 100 -7.12 3.63 3.04
CA SER A 100 -7.10 2.17 3.14
C SER A 100 -8.46 1.55 2.79
N ALA A 101 -9.56 2.10 3.34
CA ALA A 101 -10.92 1.65 3.05
C ALA A 101 -11.25 1.77 1.55
N ALA A 102 -10.93 2.92 0.95
CA ALA A 102 -11.13 3.16 -0.48
C ALA A 102 -10.30 2.19 -1.35
N GLY A 103 -9.06 1.90 -0.96
CA GLY A 103 -8.18 0.95 -1.64
C GLY A 103 -8.72 -0.47 -1.66
N ILE A 104 -9.31 -0.93 -0.54
CA ILE A 104 -9.94 -2.25 -0.46
C ILE A 104 -11.25 -2.29 -1.23
N ALA A 105 -12.09 -1.26 -1.09
CA ALA A 105 -13.32 -1.15 -1.84
C ALA A 105 -13.06 -1.23 -3.35
N ALA A 106 -11.99 -0.58 -3.86
CA ALA A 106 -11.58 -0.68 -5.26
C ALA A 106 -11.01 -2.06 -5.64
N ALA A 107 -10.32 -2.74 -4.71
CA ALA A 107 -9.81 -4.09 -4.95
C ALA A 107 -10.91 -5.15 -5.02
N PHE A 108 -12.02 -5.01 -4.32
CA PHE A 108 -13.08 -6.03 -4.31
C PHE A 108 -14.38 -5.58 -4.96
N ASN A 109 -14.47 -4.32 -5.39
CA ASN A 109 -15.70 -3.70 -5.87
C ASN A 109 -16.82 -3.78 -4.81
N THR A 110 -16.46 -3.70 -3.53
CA THR A 110 -17.36 -3.87 -2.37
C THR A 110 -17.12 -2.77 -1.33
N ALA A 111 -17.93 -1.71 -1.39
CA ALA A 111 -17.75 -0.55 -0.52
C ALA A 111 -17.90 -0.88 0.98
N LEU A 112 -18.97 -1.60 1.36
CA LEU A 112 -19.24 -1.94 2.76
C LEU A 112 -18.14 -2.83 3.36
N ALA A 113 -17.69 -3.83 2.61
CA ALA A 113 -16.61 -4.72 3.06
C ALA A 113 -15.29 -3.96 3.24
N GLY A 114 -14.98 -3.01 2.34
CA GLY A 114 -13.78 -2.18 2.46
C GLY A 114 -13.78 -1.28 3.69
N ILE A 115 -14.93 -0.70 4.04
CA ILE A 115 -15.08 0.13 5.25
C ILE A 115 -14.91 -0.72 6.51
N VAL A 116 -15.64 -1.83 6.60
CA VAL A 116 -15.60 -2.75 7.77
C VAL A 116 -14.19 -3.27 7.99
N PHE A 117 -13.53 -3.76 6.92
CA PHE A 117 -12.16 -4.23 7.02
C PHE A 117 -11.20 -3.12 7.48
N ALA A 118 -11.31 -1.90 6.92
CA ALA A 118 -10.43 -0.82 7.33
C ALA A 118 -10.64 -0.43 8.79
N THR A 119 -11.87 -0.45 9.29
CA THR A 119 -12.14 -0.18 10.71
C THR A 119 -11.66 -1.31 11.62
N GLU A 120 -11.79 -2.57 11.21
CA GLU A 120 -11.41 -3.72 12.04
C GLU A 120 -9.91 -4.02 11.99
N GLU A 121 -9.28 -4.00 10.82
CA GLU A 121 -7.88 -4.42 10.67
C GLU A 121 -6.92 -3.24 10.78
N VAL A 122 -7.20 -2.14 10.07
CA VAL A 122 -6.34 -0.94 10.08
C VAL A 122 -6.66 -0.06 11.29
N GLY A 123 -7.90 -0.11 11.77
CA GLY A 123 -8.39 0.65 12.91
C GLY A 123 -8.18 -0.01 14.27
N ARG A 124 -8.08 -1.35 14.39
CA ARG A 124 -7.72 -2.01 15.67
C ARG A 124 -6.24 -2.04 15.97
N ALA A 125 -5.37 -1.74 15.01
CA ALA A 125 -3.94 -1.47 15.27
C ALA A 125 -3.71 -0.15 16.05
N TYR A 126 -4.66 0.22 16.91
CA TYR A 126 -4.85 1.47 17.62
C TYR A 126 -4.97 1.25 19.14
N GLU A 127 -5.24 0.02 19.57
CA GLU A 127 -5.08 -0.48 20.94
C GLU A 127 -3.77 -1.25 21.05
#